data_AF-A0A847W918-F1
#
_entry.id   AF-A0A847W918-F1
#
_cell.length_a   1.000
_cell.length_b   1.000
_cell.length_c   1.000
_cell.angle_alpha   90.00
_cell.angle_beta   90.00
_cell.angle_gamma   90.00
#
_symmetry.space_group_name_H-M   'P 1'
#
loop_
_entity.id
_entity.type
_entity.pdbx_description
1 polymer ?
#
loop_
_entity_poly.entity_id
_entity_poly.type
_entity_poly.pdbx_seq_one_letter_code
_entity_poly.pdbx_strand_id
1 'polypeptide(L)'
;LEKGGLHTIAAAAFVGEHSFSYTLAKGRPDAIDMEKATGFAGEVAEAVLKMDESFIPSPISVKGTPEPYRGYYQPRDRKGNSIDIRKVKPLTNENCTDCKLCAKICPMGSINYENVREFTGICIKCGACIKKCPVHAKYYTDEGFLYHKQELEEGLPDRAEPELFLCKQI
;
A
#
# COMPACT_ATOMS: atom_id res chain seq x y z
N LEU A 1 11.40 7.63 -14.67
CA LEU A 1 10.71 7.57 -15.96
C LEU A 1 11.33 8.58 -16.90
N GLU A 2 11.12 9.88 -16.68
CA GLU A 2 11.61 10.96 -17.57
C GLU A 2 13.13 10.98 -17.77
N LYS A 3 13.94 10.84 -16.71
CA LYS A 3 15.42 10.74 -16.81
C LYS A 3 15.90 9.55 -17.66
N GLY A 4 15.03 8.56 -17.89
CA GLY A 4 15.30 7.37 -18.71
C GLY A 4 14.64 7.41 -20.09
N GLY A 5 14.15 8.57 -20.55
CA GLY A 5 13.50 8.72 -21.86
C GLY A 5 12.06 8.19 -21.93
N LEU A 6 11.44 7.86 -20.79
CA LEU A 6 10.04 7.47 -20.72
C LEU A 6 9.19 8.67 -20.32
N HIS A 7 8.39 9.15 -21.26
CA HIS A 7 7.52 10.32 -21.09
C HIS A 7 6.13 9.92 -20.56
N THR A 8 5.70 10.59 -19.50
CA THR A 8 4.46 10.26 -18.80
C THR A 8 3.24 10.90 -19.46
N ILE A 9 2.29 10.06 -19.91
CA ILE A 9 1.02 10.49 -20.55
C ILE A 9 -0.13 10.58 -19.54
N ALA A 10 -0.10 9.74 -18.51
CA ALA A 10 -1.09 9.73 -17.45
C ALA A 10 -0.52 9.18 -16.14
N ALA A 11 -1.18 9.52 -15.03
CA ALA A 11 -0.97 8.92 -13.72
C ALA A 11 -2.31 8.87 -12.95
N ALA A 12 -2.43 7.93 -12.02
CA ALA A 12 -3.57 7.88 -11.12
C ALA A 12 -3.17 7.32 -9.74
N ALA A 13 -3.84 7.80 -8.71
CA ALA A 13 -3.72 7.30 -7.34
C ALA A 13 -5.09 6.79 -6.86
N PHE A 14 -5.15 5.50 -6.49
CA PHE A 14 -6.38 4.85 -6.04
C PHE A 14 -6.33 4.44 -4.57
N VAL A 15 -7.52 4.47 -3.99
CA VAL A 15 -7.94 3.97 -2.67
C VAL A 15 -7.82 2.46 -2.44
N GLY A 16 -6.88 1.95 -1.64
CA GLY A 16 -6.90 0.56 -1.21
C GLY A 16 -7.19 0.43 0.29
N GLU A 17 -7.88 -0.64 0.70
CA GLU A 17 -7.97 -1.03 2.12
C GLU A 17 -6.55 -1.17 2.69
N HIS A 18 -6.32 -0.56 3.85
CA HIS A 18 -4.98 -0.58 4.43
C HIS A 18 -4.61 -1.98 4.93
N SER A 19 -3.42 -2.45 4.56
CA SER A 19 -2.92 -3.81 4.81
C SER A 19 -3.03 -4.34 6.26
N PHE A 20 -2.89 -3.47 7.27
CA PHE A 20 -2.91 -3.84 8.69
C PHE A 20 -4.15 -3.32 9.46
N SER A 21 -5.11 -2.68 8.77
CA SER A 21 -6.38 -2.21 9.33
C SER A 21 -7.56 -2.99 8.75
N TYR A 22 -8.63 -3.18 9.51
CA TYR A 22 -9.91 -3.74 9.01
C TYR A 22 -10.98 -2.68 8.77
N THR A 23 -10.67 -1.42 9.02
CA THR A 23 -11.62 -0.29 8.97
C THR A 23 -11.17 0.79 8.00
N LEU A 24 -9.87 1.08 7.96
CA LEU A 24 -9.30 2.13 7.11
C LEU A 24 -9.43 1.77 5.63
N ALA A 25 -10.25 2.53 4.92
CA ALA A 25 -10.65 2.28 3.54
C ALA A 25 -11.20 0.86 3.30
N LYS A 26 -11.92 0.31 4.29
CA LYS A 26 -12.48 -1.05 4.22
C LYS A 26 -13.27 -1.29 2.93
N GLY A 27 -12.99 -2.41 2.27
CA GLY A 27 -13.70 -2.81 1.05
C GLY A 27 -13.28 -2.07 -0.22
N ARG A 28 -12.22 -1.26 -0.17
CA ARG A 28 -11.69 -0.54 -1.32
C ARG A 28 -10.49 -1.25 -1.99
N PRO A 29 -10.33 -1.18 -3.31
CA PRO A 29 -11.19 -0.47 -4.27
C PRO A 29 -12.57 -1.14 -4.41
N ASP A 30 -13.61 -0.31 -4.41
CA ASP A 30 -15.01 -0.69 -4.59
C ASP A 30 -15.50 -0.38 -6.02
N ALA A 31 -16.79 -0.60 -6.28
CA ALA A 31 -17.37 -0.41 -7.60
C ALA A 31 -17.21 1.03 -8.15
N ILE A 32 -17.30 2.05 -7.29
CA ILE A 32 -17.16 3.45 -7.70
C ILE A 32 -15.73 3.72 -8.16
N ASP A 33 -14.76 3.09 -7.50
CA ASP A 33 -13.35 3.23 -7.85
C ASP A 33 -13.00 2.53 -9.13
N MET A 34 -13.57 1.34 -9.32
CA MET A 34 -13.39 0.58 -10.54
C MET A 34 -14.05 1.27 -11.74
N GLU A 35 -15.19 1.95 -11.54
CA GLU A 35 -15.81 2.80 -12.55
C GLU A 35 -14.87 3.96 -12.93
N LYS A 36 -14.33 4.68 -11.95
CA LYS A 36 -13.34 5.75 -12.19
C LYS A 36 -12.08 5.25 -12.88
N ALA A 37 -11.55 4.09 -12.47
CA ALA A 37 -10.39 3.47 -13.11
C ALA A 37 -10.65 3.13 -14.57
N THR A 38 -11.83 2.56 -14.85
CA THR A 38 -12.23 2.18 -16.22
C THR A 38 -12.44 3.41 -17.10
N GLY A 39 -13.15 4.42 -16.59
CA GLY A 39 -13.38 5.68 -17.31
C GLY A 39 -12.06 6.39 -17.62
N PHE A 40 -11.19 6.52 -16.63
CA PHE A 40 -9.88 7.14 -16.82
C PHE A 40 -8.99 6.36 -17.79
N ALA A 41 -9.00 5.03 -17.74
CA ALA A 41 -8.28 4.21 -18.72
C ALA A 41 -8.76 4.47 -20.16
N GLY A 42 -10.07 4.68 -20.36
CA GLY A 42 -10.65 5.09 -21.64
C GLY A 42 -10.13 6.45 -22.11
N GLU A 43 -10.14 7.46 -21.23
CA GLU A 43 -9.60 8.80 -21.52
C GLU A 43 -8.12 8.75 -21.92
N VAL A 44 -7.31 7.96 -21.21
CA VAL A 44 -5.90 7.77 -21.51
C VAL A 44 -5.73 7.11 -22.89
N ALA A 45 -6.50 6.07 -23.20
CA ALA A 45 -6.44 5.40 -24.49
C ALA A 45 -6.80 6.35 -25.64
N GLU A 46 -7.85 7.15 -25.49
CA GLU A 46 -8.23 8.17 -26.48
C GLU A 46 -7.15 9.23 -26.67
N ALA A 47 -6.53 9.68 -25.58
CA ALA A 47 -5.46 10.67 -25.63
C ALA A 47 -4.24 10.14 -26.41
N VAL A 48 -3.84 8.89 -26.15
CA VAL A 48 -2.73 8.22 -26.85
C VAL A 48 -3.04 8.05 -28.34
N LEU A 49 -4.28 7.65 -28.70
CA LEU A 49 -4.67 7.45 -30.10
C LEU A 49 -4.71 8.73 -30.93
N LYS A 50 -4.94 9.89 -30.29
CA LYS A 50 -4.97 11.21 -30.95
C LYS A 50 -3.59 11.88 -30.97
N MET A 51 -2.61 11.32 -30.26
CA MET A 51 -1.28 11.89 -30.11
C MET A 51 -0.45 11.66 -31.37
N ASP A 52 0.20 12.71 -31.86
CA ASP A 52 1.18 12.59 -32.93
C ASP A 52 2.42 11.82 -32.44
N GLU A 53 2.96 10.90 -33.25
CA GLU A 53 4.11 10.07 -32.85
C GLU A 53 5.38 10.89 -32.55
N SER A 54 5.49 12.11 -33.10
CA SER A 54 6.59 13.03 -32.83
C SER A 54 6.35 13.92 -31.60
N PHE A 55 5.13 13.90 -31.05
CA PHE A 55 4.81 14.67 -29.85
C PHE A 55 5.44 14.04 -28.61
N ILE A 56 6.19 14.86 -27.88
CA ILE A 56 6.82 14.48 -26.63
C ILE A 56 6.08 15.21 -25.50
N PRO A 57 5.28 14.51 -24.67
CA PRO A 57 4.55 15.15 -23.59
C PRO A 57 5.50 15.66 -22.52
N SER A 58 5.18 16.82 -21.96
CA SER A 58 5.83 17.29 -20.74
C SER A 58 5.49 16.36 -19.56
N PRO A 59 6.42 16.15 -18.60
CA PRO A 59 6.17 15.31 -17.44
C PRO A 59 4.91 15.71 -16.67
N ILE A 60 4.14 14.72 -16.26
CA ILE A 60 2.95 14.98 -15.45
C ILE A 60 3.34 15.30 -14.02
N SER A 61 2.85 16.45 -13.55
CA SER A 61 2.96 16.83 -12.14
C SER A 61 1.92 16.08 -11.32
N VAL A 62 2.40 15.16 -10.47
CA VAL A 62 1.58 14.45 -9.48
C VAL A 62 1.82 15.02 -8.08
N LYS A 63 0.85 14.87 -7.18
CA LYS A 63 1.05 15.22 -5.77
C LYS A 63 2.11 14.34 -5.12
N GLY A 64 2.83 14.88 -4.15
CA GLY A 64 3.87 14.17 -3.39
C GLY A 64 5.07 15.05 -3.10
N THR A 65 6.08 14.49 -2.45
CA THR A 65 7.36 15.18 -2.24
C THR A 65 8.28 14.88 -3.43
N PRO A 66 8.66 15.89 -4.24
CA PRO A 66 9.61 15.70 -5.33
C PRO A 66 11.02 15.43 -4.80
N GLU A 67 11.95 15.08 -5.68
CA GLU A 67 13.35 14.90 -5.33
C GLU A 67 13.93 16.18 -4.69
N PRO A 68 14.60 16.10 -3.51
CA PRO A 68 14.91 14.89 -2.75
C PRO A 68 13.69 14.32 -2.01
N TYR A 69 13.42 13.03 -2.22
CA TYR A 69 12.32 12.34 -1.54
C TYR A 69 12.48 12.41 -0.02
N ARG A 70 11.35 12.38 0.70
CA ARG A 70 11.39 12.24 2.16
C ARG A 70 12.20 10.99 2.52
N GLY A 71 13.00 11.08 3.59
CA GLY A 71 13.73 9.93 4.11
C GLY A 71 12.81 8.78 4.51
N TYR A 72 13.40 7.66 4.93
CA TYR A 72 12.62 6.52 5.43
C TYR A 72 11.63 6.98 6.51
N TYR A 73 10.41 6.43 6.49
CA TYR A 73 9.37 6.81 7.45
C TYR A 73 9.85 6.61 8.89
N GLN A 74 9.77 7.67 9.69
CA GLN A 74 10.16 7.71 11.10
C GLN A 74 8.90 7.89 11.95
N PRO A 75 8.23 6.80 12.34
CA PRO A 75 7.04 6.89 13.16
C PRO A 75 7.36 7.51 14.52
N ARG A 76 6.38 8.22 15.08
CA ARG A 76 6.47 8.84 16.41
C ARG A 76 5.33 8.36 17.30
N ASP A 77 5.56 8.31 18.61
CA ASP A 77 4.51 8.05 19.59
C ASP A 77 3.64 9.29 19.86
N ARG A 78 2.64 9.16 20.74
CA ARG A 78 1.76 10.25 21.20
C ARG A 78 2.50 11.45 21.82
N LYS A 79 3.74 11.27 22.26
CA LYS A 79 4.58 12.29 22.89
C LYS A 79 5.59 12.87 21.90
N GLY A 80 5.57 12.43 20.64
CA GLY A 80 6.49 12.87 19.60
C GLY A 80 7.86 12.18 19.63
N ASN A 81 8.06 11.16 20.48
CA ASN A 81 9.31 10.39 20.53
C ASN A 81 9.37 9.45 19.33
N SER A 82 10.59 9.22 18.82
CA SER A 82 10.80 8.27 17.72
C SER A 82 10.54 6.83 18.17
N ILE A 83 9.76 6.09 17.40
CA ILE A 83 9.54 4.65 17.61
C ILE A 83 10.18 3.85 16.48
N ASP A 84 10.83 2.73 16.81
CA ASP A 84 11.43 1.83 15.81
C ASP A 84 10.60 0.55 15.64
N ILE A 85 9.57 0.63 14.79
CA ILE A 85 8.74 -0.52 14.47
C ILE A 85 9.38 -1.45 13.41
N ARG A 86 10.59 -1.17 12.91
CA ARG A 86 11.18 -1.94 11.79
C ARG A 86 11.35 -3.41 12.15
N LYS A 87 11.75 -3.71 13.39
CA LYS A 87 11.95 -5.08 13.88
C LYS A 87 10.67 -5.81 14.29
N VAL A 88 9.53 -5.10 14.37
CA VAL A 88 8.25 -5.68 14.79
C VAL A 88 7.75 -6.69 13.76
N LYS A 89 7.43 -7.91 14.23
CA LYS A 89 6.92 -9.02 13.44
C LYS A 89 5.62 -9.56 14.07
N PRO A 90 4.66 -10.06 13.27
CA PRO A 90 3.48 -10.72 13.82
C PRO A 90 3.84 -11.95 14.66
N LEU A 91 3.19 -12.10 15.80
CA LEU A 91 3.19 -13.30 16.62
C LEU A 91 2.14 -14.30 16.12
N THR A 92 2.19 -15.51 16.66
CA THR A 92 1.23 -16.60 16.37
C THR A 92 0.69 -17.11 17.69
N ASN A 93 -0.63 -17.21 17.84
CA ASN A 93 -1.26 -17.74 19.06
C ASN A 93 -1.57 -19.23 18.92
N GLU A 94 -2.15 -19.81 19.97
CA GLU A 94 -2.44 -21.24 20.08
C GLU A 94 -3.59 -21.73 19.19
N ASN A 95 -4.38 -20.82 18.60
CA ASN A 95 -5.42 -21.21 17.64
C ASN A 95 -4.84 -21.63 16.27
N CYS A 96 -3.53 -21.51 16.08
CA CYS A 96 -2.86 -21.89 14.85
C CYS A 96 -3.00 -23.39 14.58
N THR A 97 -3.59 -23.74 13.44
CA THR A 97 -3.74 -25.13 12.97
C THR A 97 -2.59 -25.62 12.12
N ASP A 98 -1.51 -24.84 12.04
CA ASP A 98 -0.32 -25.12 11.23
C ASP A 98 -0.59 -25.38 9.74
N CYS A 99 -1.66 -24.78 9.18
CA CYS A 99 -2.07 -24.94 7.77
C CYS A 99 -1.07 -24.40 6.72
N LYS A 100 0.03 -23.79 7.17
CA LYS A 100 1.11 -23.20 6.35
C LYS A 100 0.71 -22.07 5.37
N LEU A 101 -0.54 -21.64 5.34
CA LEU A 101 -1.02 -20.60 4.41
C LEU A 101 -0.21 -19.30 4.55
N CYS A 102 0.07 -18.87 5.78
CA CYS A 102 0.84 -17.65 6.03
C CYS A 102 2.26 -17.69 5.44
N ALA A 103 2.91 -18.86 5.44
CA ALA A 103 4.23 -19.03 4.82
C ALA A 103 4.12 -18.96 3.28
N LYS A 104 3.12 -19.62 2.69
CA LYS A 104 2.89 -19.66 1.24
C LYS A 104 2.59 -18.28 0.63
N ILE A 105 1.85 -17.43 1.34
CA ILE A 105 1.44 -16.11 0.83
C ILE A 105 2.41 -14.98 1.19
N CYS A 106 3.47 -15.26 1.95
CA CYS A 106 4.41 -14.23 2.35
C CYS A 106 5.20 -13.77 1.11
N PRO A 107 5.05 -12.52 0.64
CA PRO A 107 5.76 -12.06 -0.57
C PRO A 107 7.28 -12.01 -0.37
N MET A 108 7.73 -11.99 0.89
CA MET A 108 9.15 -11.97 1.25
C MET A 108 9.71 -13.36 1.58
N GLY A 109 8.91 -14.43 1.48
CA GLY A 109 9.33 -15.79 1.86
C GLY A 109 9.86 -15.89 3.29
N SER A 110 9.44 -14.99 4.19
CA SER A 110 10.14 -14.73 5.45
C SER A 110 9.60 -15.49 6.66
N ILE A 111 8.59 -16.35 6.47
CA ILE A 111 8.01 -17.20 7.52
C ILE A 111 8.50 -18.62 7.27
N ASN A 112 9.06 -19.26 8.30
CA ASN A 112 9.53 -20.64 8.19
C ASN A 112 8.36 -21.58 7.90
N TYR A 113 8.49 -22.41 6.85
CA TYR A 113 7.44 -23.34 6.46
C TYR A 113 7.29 -24.48 7.49
N GLU A 114 8.38 -24.97 8.07
CA GLU A 114 8.36 -26.04 9.07
C GLU A 114 7.82 -25.53 10.40
N ASN A 115 8.16 -24.30 10.79
CA ASN A 115 7.63 -23.65 11.99
C ASN A 115 7.08 -22.25 11.67
N VAL A 116 5.77 -22.14 11.44
CA VAL A 116 5.15 -20.87 11.06
C VAL A 116 5.23 -19.78 12.13
N ARG A 117 5.66 -20.09 13.36
CA ARG A 117 5.87 -19.11 14.43
C ARG A 117 7.18 -18.33 14.24
N GLU A 118 8.10 -18.86 13.45
CA GLU A 118 9.41 -18.27 13.22
C GLU A 118 9.46 -17.45 11.94
N PHE A 119 10.19 -16.33 12.01
CA PHE A 119 10.51 -15.51 10.84
C PHE A 119 12.00 -15.59 10.53
N THR A 120 12.34 -16.17 9.38
CA THR A 120 13.71 -16.36 8.88
C THR A 120 14.21 -15.19 8.05
N GLY A 121 13.34 -14.25 7.68
CA GLY A 121 13.67 -13.09 6.85
C GLY A 121 13.08 -11.76 7.33
N ILE A 122 13.01 -10.81 6.40
CA ILE A 122 12.51 -9.46 6.62
C ILE A 122 10.99 -9.41 6.49
N CYS A 123 10.31 -8.95 7.53
CA CYS A 123 8.88 -8.66 7.48
C CYS A 123 8.63 -7.20 7.05
N ILE A 124 8.10 -7.01 5.85
CA ILE A 124 7.68 -5.70 5.32
C ILE A 124 6.30 -5.24 5.84
N LYS A 125 5.68 -6.01 6.75
CA LYS A 125 4.38 -5.71 7.38
C LYS A 125 3.23 -5.52 6.37
N CYS A 126 3.25 -6.33 5.31
CA CYS A 126 2.20 -6.34 4.28
C CYS A 126 0.83 -6.86 4.78
N GLY A 127 0.72 -7.37 6.00
CA GLY A 127 -0.54 -7.84 6.60
C GLY A 127 -1.12 -9.14 6.01
N ALA A 128 -0.58 -9.68 4.91
CA ALA A 128 -1.13 -10.86 4.23
C ALA A 128 -1.34 -12.06 5.16
N CYS A 129 -0.33 -12.39 5.98
CA CYS A 129 -0.39 -13.51 6.93
C CYS A 129 -1.45 -13.33 8.04
N ILE A 130 -1.80 -12.10 8.37
CA ILE A 130 -2.86 -11.76 9.34
C ILE A 130 -4.22 -11.86 8.66
N LYS A 131 -4.38 -11.16 7.54
CA LYS A 131 -5.66 -11.04 6.81
C LYS A 131 -6.19 -12.34 6.24
N LYS A 132 -5.29 -13.24 5.81
CA LYS A 132 -5.66 -14.51 5.17
C LYS A 132 -5.67 -15.69 6.14
N CYS A 133 -5.27 -15.52 7.40
CA CYS A 133 -5.32 -16.62 8.35
C CYS A 133 -6.77 -17.00 8.65
N PRO A 134 -7.22 -18.23 8.34
CA PRO A 134 -8.63 -18.62 8.49
C PRO A 134 -9.07 -18.71 9.96
N VAL A 135 -8.11 -18.81 10.88
CA VAL A 135 -8.32 -18.92 12.33
C VAL A 135 -7.79 -17.68 13.09
N HIS A 136 -7.45 -16.62 12.35
CA HIS A 136 -6.94 -15.35 12.91
C HIS A 136 -5.81 -15.50 13.95
N ALA A 137 -4.91 -16.48 13.74
CA ALA A 137 -3.85 -16.79 14.69
C ALA A 137 -2.67 -15.82 14.67
N LYS A 138 -2.55 -14.97 13.63
CA LYS A 138 -1.46 -14.00 13.46
C LYS A 138 -1.88 -12.61 13.96
N TYR A 139 -1.05 -11.96 14.76
CA TYR A 139 -1.38 -10.67 15.39
C TYR A 139 -0.12 -9.88 15.79
N TYR A 140 -0.29 -8.60 16.12
CA TYR A 140 0.76 -7.74 16.68
C TYR A 140 0.47 -7.41 18.14
N THR A 141 1.51 -7.28 18.95
CA THR A 141 1.43 -6.85 20.36
C THR A 141 2.28 -5.62 20.66
N ASP A 142 3.14 -5.20 19.72
CA ASP A 142 4.00 -4.03 19.89
C ASP A 142 3.14 -2.76 19.99
N GLU A 143 3.25 -2.06 21.11
CA GLU A 143 2.42 -0.88 21.41
C GLU A 143 2.62 0.24 20.39
N GLY A 144 3.85 0.44 19.91
CA GLY A 144 4.16 1.46 18.90
C GLY A 144 3.50 1.15 17.56
N PHE A 145 3.52 -0.11 17.13
CA PHE A 145 2.82 -0.56 15.93
C PHE A 145 1.29 -0.43 16.08
N LEU A 146 0.74 -0.83 17.22
CA LEU A 146 -0.70 -0.75 17.49
C LEU A 146 -1.18 0.71 17.56
N TYR A 147 -0.39 1.58 18.18
CA TYR A 147 -0.66 3.02 18.19
C TYR A 147 -0.66 3.61 16.78
N HIS A 148 0.34 3.32 15.96
CA HIS A 148 0.41 3.83 14.60
C HIS A 148 -0.80 3.39 13.75
N LYS A 149 -1.24 2.15 13.92
CA LYS A 149 -2.48 1.67 13.30
C LYS A 149 -3.69 2.50 13.76
N GLN A 150 -3.84 2.69 15.08
CA GLN A 150 -4.95 3.48 15.65
C GLN A 150 -4.92 4.93 15.17
N GLU A 151 -3.76 5.57 15.15
CA GLU A 151 -3.55 6.93 14.65
C GLU A 151 -4.06 7.10 13.21
N LEU A 152 -3.77 6.14 12.33
CA LEU A 152 -4.27 6.16 10.96
C LEU A 152 -5.78 5.93 10.87
N GLU A 153 -6.32 5.00 11.67
CA GLU A 153 -7.76 4.71 11.71
C GLU A 153 -8.58 5.90 12.24
N GLU A 154 -8.06 6.64 13.22
CA GLU A 154 -8.71 7.81 13.81
C GLU A 154 -8.46 9.11 13.02
N GLY A 155 -7.29 9.26 12.40
CA GLY A 155 -6.88 10.47 11.70
C GLY A 155 -7.31 10.55 10.24
N LEU A 156 -7.68 9.42 9.63
CA LEU A 156 -8.12 9.34 8.23
C LEU A 156 -9.48 8.63 8.09
N PRO A 157 -10.53 9.06 8.82
CA PRO A 157 -11.82 8.37 8.82
C PRO A 157 -12.61 8.59 7.53
N ASP A 158 -12.37 9.70 6.84
CA ASP A 158 -13.12 10.10 5.67
C ASP A 158 -12.69 9.34 4.42
N ARG A 159 -13.65 9.13 3.51
CA ARG A 159 -13.36 8.53 2.21
C ARG A 159 -12.49 9.47 1.37
N ALA A 160 -11.25 9.06 1.10
CA ALA A 160 -10.41 9.71 0.11
C ALA A 160 -10.84 9.36 -1.32
N GLU A 161 -10.94 10.35 -2.20
CA GLU A 161 -11.28 10.15 -3.60
C GLU A 161 -10.03 9.83 -4.45
N PRO A 162 -10.13 8.97 -5.49
CA PRO A 162 -9.04 8.77 -6.43
C PRO A 162 -8.59 10.06 -7.09
N GLU A 163 -7.28 10.20 -7.31
CA GLU A 163 -6.69 11.35 -8.01
C GLU A 163 -6.20 10.93 -9.39
N LEU A 164 -6.62 11.68 -10.42
CA LEU A 164 -6.37 11.37 -11.81
C LEU A 164 -5.58 12.52 -12.46
N PHE A 165 -4.55 12.18 -13.24
CA PHE A 165 -3.65 13.14 -13.85
C PHE A 165 -3.44 12.76 -15.32
N LEU A 166 -3.87 13.62 -16.24
CA LEU A 166 -3.69 13.45 -17.68
C LEU A 166 -2.83 14.59 -18.23
N CYS A 167 -1.95 14.30 -19.20
CA CYS A 167 -1.15 15.33 -19.84
C CYS A 167 -2.06 16.39 -20.49
N LYS A 168 -1.90 17.65 -20.12
CA LYS A 168 -2.67 18.77 -20.67
C LYS A 168 -1.94 19.33 -21.89
N GLN A 169 -2.19 18.74 -23.06
CA GLN A 169 -1.90 19.26 -24.41
C GLN A 169 -2.14 18.10 -25.37
N ILE A 170 -3.34 18.06 -25.95
CA ILE A 170 -3.68 17.27 -27.13
C ILE A 170 -4.10 18.29 -28.18
#